data_AF-A0A2W7LC10-F1
#
_entry.id   AF-A0A2W7LC10-F1
#
_cell.length_a   1.000
_cell.length_b   1.000
_cell.length_c   1.000
_cell.angle_alpha   90.00
_cell.angle_beta   90.00
_cell.angle_gamma   90.00
#
_symmetry.space_group_name_H-M   'P 1'
#
loop_
_entity.id
_entity.type
_entity.pdbx_description
1 polymer ?
#
loop_
_entity_poly.entity_id
_entity_poly.type
_entity_poly.pdbx_seq_one_letter_code
_entity_poly.pdbx_strand_id
1 'polypeptide(L)' 'MQQHYVLTIWDLFTMSGSDVCGGEAVIAIMDGDQEVDRVTISGKCQSPSGYRRSYTGKPGLNCLASTSEQSA' A
#
# COMPACT_ATOMS: atom_id res chain seq x y z
N MET A 1 14.10 8.52 19.28
CA MET A 1 14.62 7.33 18.58
C MET A 1 13.81 7.14 17.32
N GLN A 2 14.43 6.73 16.22
CA GLN A 2 13.74 6.46 14.95
C GLN A 2 14.03 5.03 14.52
N GLN A 3 13.05 4.37 13.90
CA GLN A 3 13.14 3.03 13.35
C GLN A 3 12.96 3.08 11.83
N HIS A 4 13.51 2.08 11.15
CA HIS A 4 13.39 1.94 9.70
C HIS A 4 12.35 0.87 9.36
N TYR A 5 11.40 1.23 8.51
CA TYR A 5 10.30 0.37 8.08
C TYR A 5 10.29 0.27 6.56
N VAL A 6 9.81 -0.86 6.04
CA VAL A 6 9.67 -1.07 4.59
C VAL A 6 8.27 -1.57 4.30
N LEU A 7 7.48 -0.76 3.61
CA LEU A 7 6.22 -1.18 3.02
C LEU A 7 6.52 -2.02 1.77
N THR A 8 5.97 -3.23 1.72
CA THR A 8 6.07 -4.11 0.54
C THR A 8 4.68 -4.54 0.11
N ILE A 9 4.35 -4.39 -1.17
CA ILE A 9 3.15 -4.96 -1.79
C ILE A 9 3.60 -5.92 -2.88
N TRP A 10 3.28 -7.19 -2.68
CA TRP A 10 3.61 -8.26 -3.63
C TRP A 10 2.60 -8.35 -4.76
N ASP A 11 1.32 -8.30 -4.40
CA ASP A 11 0.21 -8.54 -5.30
C ASP A 11 -0.83 -7.44 -5.12
N LEU A 12 -1.12 -6.72 -6.20
CA LEU A 12 -2.26 -5.81 -6.29
C LEU A 12 -3.00 -6.07 -7.59
N PHE A 13 -4.12 -6.76 -7.47
CA PHE A 13 -5.02 -7.06 -8.57
C PHE A 13 -6.42 -7.36 -8.04
N THR A 14 -7.41 -7.25 -8.92
CA THR A 14 -8.76 -7.74 -8.70
C THR A 14 -8.99 -8.98 -9.56
N MET A 15 -9.76 -9.93 -9.05
CA MET A 15 -10.15 -11.13 -9.80
C MET A 15 -11.65 -11.11 -10.04
N SER A 16 -12.07 -11.20 -11.30
CA SER A 16 -13.45 -11.43 -11.70
C SER A 16 -13.54 -12.74 -12.48
N GLY A 17 -13.85 -13.84 -11.79
CA GLY A 17 -13.75 -15.17 -12.39
C GLY A 17 -12.30 -15.54 -12.71
N SER A 18 -12.00 -15.82 -13.99
CA SER A 18 -10.64 -16.07 -14.49
C SER A 18 -9.87 -14.81 -14.89
N ASP A 19 -10.54 -13.67 -14.95
CA ASP A 19 -9.93 -12.44 -15.43
C ASP A 19 -9.24 -11.69 -14.30
N VAL A 20 -8.00 -11.26 -14.57
CA VAL A 20 -7.20 -10.44 -13.67
C VAL A 20 -7.25 -9.01 -14.16
N CYS A 21 -7.77 -8.11 -13.34
CA CYS A 21 -7.78 -6.67 -13.57
C CYS A 21 -6.79 -5.97 -12.63
N GLY A 22 -6.36 -4.77 -13.00
CA GLY A 22 -5.56 -3.95 -12.10
C GLY A 22 -6.37 -3.59 -10.85
N GLY A 23 -5.74 -3.65 -9.69
CA GLY A 23 -6.33 -3.18 -8.44
C GLY A 23 -5.95 -1.73 -8.18
N GLU A 24 -6.61 -1.12 -7.19
CA GLU A 24 -6.21 0.16 -6.63
C GLU A 24 -6.17 0.05 -5.11
N ALA A 25 -5.07 0.51 -4.52
CA ALA A 25 -4.89 0.59 -3.08
C ALA A 25 -4.38 1.98 -2.73
N VAL A 26 -5.04 2.60 -1.75
CA VAL A 26 -4.58 3.83 -1.13
C VAL A 26 -4.08 3.49 0.26
N ILE A 27 -2.82 3.83 0.54
CA ILE A 27 -2.16 3.53 1.81
C ILE A 27 -1.74 4.83 2.47
N ALA A 28 -2.31 5.12 3.62
CA ALA A 28 -1.86 6.20 4.49
C ALA A 28 -0.85 5.65 5.51
N ILE A 29 0.28 6.35 5.66
CA ILE A 29 1.31 6.01 6.63
C ILE A 29 1.23 7.00 7.78
N MET A 30 1.13 6.47 9.00
CA MET A 30 0.86 7.22 10.21
C MET A 30 2.03 7.08 11.20
N ASP A 31 2.60 8.19 11.64
CA ASP A 31 3.55 8.24 12.75
C ASP A 31 2.83 8.79 14.00
N GLY A 32 2.21 7.87 14.75
CA GLY A 32 1.21 8.22 15.76
C GLY A 32 -0.08 8.70 15.10
N ASP A 33 -0.57 9.87 15.49
CA ASP A 33 -1.80 10.47 14.94
C ASP A 33 -1.54 11.34 13.69
N GLN A 34 -0.29 11.42 13.23
CA GLN A 34 0.10 12.24 12.09
C GLN A 34 0.26 11.38 10.82
N GLU A 35 -0.50 11.71 9.78
CA GLU A 35 -0.24 11.18 8.44
C GLU A 35 1.07 11.79 7.91
N VAL A 36 2.05 10.94 7.62
CA VAL A 36 3.37 11.35 7.12
C VAL A 36 3.54 11.11 5.63
N ASP A 37 2.74 10.21 5.05
CA ASP A 37 2.72 9.92 3.63
C ASP A 37 1.39 9.28 3.23
N ARG A 38 1.04 9.42 1.95
CA ARG A 38 -0.08 8.71 1.32
C ARG A 38 0.34 8.24 -0.05
N VAL A 39 0.20 6.95 -0.28
CA VAL A 39 0.56 6.33 -1.54
C VAL A 39 -0.67 5.73 -2.18
N THR A 40 -0.98 6.17 -3.39
CA THR A 40 -1.91 5.48 -4.28
C THR A 40 -1.12 4.56 -5.20
N ILE A 41 -1.49 3.29 -5.23
CA ILE A 41 -0.90 2.27 -6.07
C ILE A 41 -2.04 1.72 -6.92
N SER A 42 -1.90 1.79 -8.23
CA SER A 42 -2.93 1.40 -9.18
C SER A 42 -2.35 0.51 -10.28
N GLY A 43 -3.16 -0.40 -10.82
CA GLY A 43 -2.79 -1.29 -11.90
C GLY A 43 -2.46 -2.70 -11.42
N LYS A 44 -1.74 -3.47 -12.24
CA LYS A 44 -1.28 -4.82 -11.88
C LYS A 44 0.10 -4.75 -11.26
N CYS A 45 0.20 -4.91 -9.95
CA CYS A 45 1.50 -5.07 -9.30
C CYS A 45 1.84 -6.57 -9.30
N GLN A 46 2.69 -6.97 -10.25
CA GLN A 46 3.24 -8.34 -10.37
C GLN A 46 4.76 -8.32 -10.54
N SER A 47 5.41 -7.22 -10.16
CA SER A 47 6.87 -7.11 -10.23
C SER A 47 7.50 -8.20 -9.35
N PRO A 48 8.55 -8.90 -9.81
CA PRO A 48 9.29 -9.85 -8.96
C PRO A 48 9.83 -9.22 -7.67
N SER A 49 10.01 -7.90 -7.65
CA SER A 49 10.46 -7.13 -6.49
C SER A 49 9.32 -6.48 -5.68
N GLY A 50 8.06 -6.61 -6.12
CA GLY A 50 6.91 -5.91 -5.57
C GLY A 50 7.01 -4.38 -5.67
N TYR A 51 6.00 -3.69 -5.18
CA TYR A 51 6.14 -2.28 -4.79
C TYR A 51 6.84 -2.21 -3.44
N ARG A 52 7.89 -1.39 -3.35
CA ARG A 52 8.63 -1.17 -2.10
C ARG A 52 8.82 0.31 -1.83
N ARG A 53 8.56 0.72 -0.59
CA ARG A 53 8.86 2.07 -0.12
C ARG A 53 9.37 2.01 1.32
N SER A 54 10.49 2.69 1.56
CA SER A 54 11.12 2.78 2.87
C SER A 54 10.65 4.00 3.63
N TYR A 55 10.47 3.84 4.94
CA TYR A 55 10.06 4.89 5.86
C TYR A 55 10.97 4.90 7.07
N THR A 56 11.15 6.09 7.64
CA THR A 56 11.81 6.28 8.93
C THR A 56 10.83 7.03 9.83
N GLY A 57 10.54 6.47 11.01
CA GLY A 57 9.54 7.05 11.91
C GLY A 57 9.73 6.60 13.35
N LYS A 58 8.84 7.04 14.25
CA LYS A 58 8.85 6.59 15.65
C LYS A 58 8.46 5.11 15.76
N PRO A 59 8.84 4.45 16.88
CA PRO A 59 8.32 3.12 17.19
C PRO A 59 6.79 3.09 17.13
N GLY A 60 6.23 2.12 16.40
CA GLY A 60 4.78 1.99 16.23
C GLY A 60 4.22 2.69 15.00
N LEU A 61 5.05 2.95 13.98
CA LEU A 61 4.59 3.42 12.68
C LEU A 61 3.47 2.51 12.16
N ASN A 62 2.33 3.10 11.82
CA ASN A 62 1.13 2.38 11.41
C ASN A 62 0.82 2.66 9.94
N CYS A 63 0.14 1.73 9.28
CA CYS A 63 -0.36 1.91 7.91
C CYS A 63 -1.84 1.57 7.82
N LEU A 64 -2.58 2.41 7.12
CA LEU A 64 -4.00 2.21 6.87
C LEU A 64 -4.18 2.01 5.37
N ALA A 65 -4.58 0.81 4.98
CA ALA A 65 -4.91 0.50 3.60
C ALA A 65 -6.42 0.62 3.40
N SER A 66 -6.82 1.38 2.38
CA SER A 66 -8.19 1.45 1.88
C SER A 66 -8.20 1.09 0.41
N THR A 67 -9.08 0.16 0.04
CA THR A 67 -9.37 -0.17 -1.36
C THR A 67 -10.53 0.71 -1.83
N SER A 68 -10.37 1.39 -2.95
CA SER A 68 -11.50 1.98 -3.65
C SER A 68 -12.27 0.84 -4.31
N GLU A 69 -13.32 0.33 -3.65
CA GLU A 69 -14.33 -0.47 -4.34
C GLU A 69 -15.01 0.47 -5.35
N GLN A 70 -14.59 0.39 -6.62
CA GLN A 70 -15.36 0.98 -7.72
C GLN A 70 -16.65 0.17 -7.86
N SER A 71 -17.69 0.61 -7.15
CA SER A 71 -19.07 0.22 -7.41
C SER A 71 -19.54 0.96 -8.67
N ALA A 72 -19.46 0.32 -9.84
CA ALA A 72 -20.34 0.52 -11.00
C ALA A 72 -19.95 -0.43 -12.14
#